data_AF-A0A9W9Y971-F1
#
_entry.id   AF-A0A9W9Y971-F1
#
_cell.length_a   1.000
_cell.length_b   1.000
_cell.length_c   1.000
_cell.angle_alpha   90.00
_cell.angle_beta   90.00
_cell.angle_gamma   90.00
#
_symmetry.space_group_name_H-M   'P 1'
#
loop_
_entity.id
_entity.type
_entity.pdbx_description
1 polymer ?
#
loop_
_entity_poly.entity_id
_entity_poly.type
_entity_poly.pdbx_seq_one_letter_code
_entity_poly.pdbx_strand_id
1 'polypeptide(L)'
;MAAAADDRNRSLKQALVESLTAILSPDQQARQMAEEQLKVLEVTDEFGVHLAELTIDREGALAIRQLASVILKQYVEAHWTLHGEKFRPPETTDAAKAEIRRLLPGGLQESISKVRSSVAYAISAIAHWDWPEAWPDLFGHLMKALTSGDGNLVHGAMRVLTEFCREVTDIQMPHVAPVILPEMYKIFIHAEVCLQMLCYLSVIEALCATLGTLDPERDCRTHLTLFSCTLSSNFVAGVQHQNKISCCRHF
;
A
#
# COMPACT_ATOMS: atom_id res chain seq x y z
N MET A 1 35.26 -4.22 -9.77
CA MET A 1 33.93 -4.73 -10.19
C MET A 1 32.79 -3.93 -9.57
N ALA A 2 32.77 -3.67 -8.26
CA ALA A 2 31.72 -2.88 -7.60
C ALA A 2 31.54 -1.45 -8.19
N ALA A 3 32.62 -0.72 -8.46
CA ALA A 3 32.55 0.63 -9.04
C ALA A 3 31.91 0.66 -10.45
N ALA A 4 32.11 -0.39 -11.26
CA ALA A 4 31.53 -0.46 -12.61
C ALA A 4 30.04 -0.85 -12.58
N ALA A 5 29.63 -1.66 -11.59
CA ALA A 5 28.22 -1.97 -11.37
C ALA A 5 27.44 -0.73 -10.88
N ASP A 6 28.01 0.03 -9.95
CA ASP A 6 27.44 1.28 -9.45
C ASP A 6 27.31 2.33 -10.58
N ASP A 7 28.32 2.49 -11.43
CA ASP A 7 28.26 3.40 -12.57
C ASP A 7 27.18 3.01 -13.60
N ARG A 8 27.04 1.71 -13.88
CA ARG A 8 25.96 1.18 -14.73
C ARG A 8 24.59 1.46 -14.13
N ASN A 9 24.42 1.25 -12.82
CA ASN A 9 23.16 1.47 -12.13
C ASN A 9 22.74 2.95 -12.17
N ARG A 10 23.70 3.87 -11.97
CA ARG A 10 23.45 5.31 -12.16
C ARG A 10 23.06 5.64 -13.59
N SER A 11 23.72 5.05 -14.58
CA SER A 11 23.39 5.24 -15.99
C SER A 11 21.98 4.74 -16.32
N LEU A 12 21.56 3.58 -15.79
CA LEU A 12 20.21 3.03 -15.99
C LEU A 12 19.15 3.91 -15.33
N LYS A 13 19.40 4.37 -14.10
CA LYS A 13 18.52 5.31 -13.40
C LYS A 13 18.37 6.63 -14.16
N GLN A 14 19.45 7.16 -14.72
CA GLN A 14 19.40 8.37 -15.54
C GLN A 14 18.57 8.14 -16.81
N ALA A 15 18.79 7.04 -17.53
CA ALA A 15 18.01 6.69 -18.71
C ALA A 15 16.51 6.52 -18.39
N LEU A 16 16.18 5.98 -17.21
CA LEU A 16 14.81 5.92 -16.73
C LEU A 16 14.21 7.31 -16.53
N VAL A 17 14.91 8.22 -15.85
CA VAL A 17 14.44 9.61 -15.64
C VAL A 17 14.22 10.34 -16.97
N GLU A 18 15.15 10.19 -17.92
CA GLU A 18 15.03 10.76 -19.26
C GLU A 18 13.80 10.21 -20.00
N SER A 19 13.57 8.89 -19.93
CA SER A 19 12.40 8.24 -20.53
C SER A 19 11.10 8.73 -19.90
N LEU A 20 11.02 8.78 -18.57
CA LEU A 20 9.84 9.30 -17.86
C LEU A 20 9.56 10.77 -18.21
N THR A 21 10.61 11.58 -18.37
CA THR A 21 10.49 12.98 -18.78
C THR A 21 9.95 13.10 -20.20
N ALA A 22 10.44 12.27 -21.12
CA ALA A 22 9.99 12.25 -22.51
C ALA A 22 8.55 11.73 -22.67
N ILE A 23 8.09 10.80 -21.83
CA ILE A 23 6.68 10.34 -21.79
C ILE A 23 5.72 11.49 -21.47
N LEU A 24 6.17 12.50 -20.72
CA LEU A 24 5.38 13.69 -20.37
C LEU A 24 5.47 14.81 -21.41
N SER A 25 6.23 14.62 -22.49
CA SER A 25 6.38 15.60 -23.57
C SER A 25 5.09 15.77 -24.39
N PRO A 26 4.77 16.98 -24.88
CA PRO A 26 3.69 17.16 -25.84
C PRO A 26 3.97 16.51 -27.20
N ASP A 27 5.23 16.25 -27.54
CA ASP A 27 5.60 15.60 -28.81
C ASP A 27 5.24 14.10 -28.81
N GLN A 28 4.43 13.68 -29.78
CA GLN A 28 3.99 12.29 -29.90
C GLN A 28 5.16 11.35 -30.22
N GLN A 29 6.11 11.78 -31.05
CA GLN A 29 7.22 10.92 -31.45
C GLN A 29 8.15 10.68 -30.25
N ALA A 30 8.51 11.73 -29.51
CA ALA A 30 9.27 11.60 -28.26
C ALA A 30 8.60 10.66 -27.25
N ARG A 31 7.27 10.74 -27.08
CA ARG A 31 6.53 9.84 -26.18
C ARG A 31 6.63 8.38 -26.62
N GLN A 32 6.41 8.10 -27.90
CA GLN A 32 6.48 6.73 -28.43
C GLN A 32 7.89 6.13 -28.26
N MET A 33 8.94 6.89 -28.58
CA MET A 33 10.32 6.44 -28.39
C MET A 33 10.63 6.17 -26.91
N ALA A 34 10.12 7.00 -26.01
CA ALA A 34 10.32 6.82 -24.58
C ALA A 34 9.56 5.61 -24.02
N GLU A 35 8.35 5.32 -24.51
CA GLU A 35 7.62 4.10 -24.19
C GLU A 35 8.35 2.84 -24.67
N GLU A 36 8.96 2.87 -25.86
CA GLU A 36 9.81 1.79 -26.36
C GLU A 36 11.05 1.60 -25.49
N GLN A 37 11.73 2.69 -25.12
CA GLN A 37 12.88 2.65 -24.23
C GLN A 37 12.51 2.09 -22.85
N LEU A 38 11.33 2.44 -22.33
CA LEU A 38 10.85 1.94 -21.05
C LEU A 38 10.66 0.42 -21.07
N LYS A 39 10.19 -0.16 -22.18
CA LYS A 39 10.08 -1.63 -22.36
C LYS A 39 11.44 -2.32 -22.32
N VAL A 40 12.49 -1.66 -22.84
CA VAL A 40 13.87 -2.17 -22.76
C VAL A 40 14.39 -2.11 -21.32
N LEU A 41 14.08 -1.04 -20.59
CA LEU A 41 14.46 -0.90 -19.19
C LEU A 41 13.70 -1.87 -18.27
N GLU A 42 12.44 -2.20 -18.61
CA GLU A 42 11.55 -3.07 -17.82
C GLU A 42 12.15 -4.46 -17.53
N VAL A 43 12.98 -4.98 -18.43
CA VAL A 43 13.64 -6.29 -18.28
C VAL A 43 14.96 -6.24 -17.50
N THR A 44 15.33 -5.09 -16.92
CA THR A 44 16.53 -4.96 -16.08
C THR A 44 16.22 -5.24 -14.61
N ASP A 45 17.16 -5.87 -13.91
CA ASP A 45 16.96 -6.29 -12.51
C ASP A 45 16.66 -5.12 -11.55
N GLU A 46 17.17 -3.92 -11.85
CA GLU A 46 17.03 -2.74 -10.99
C GLU A 46 15.88 -1.81 -11.37
N PHE A 47 15.14 -2.12 -12.43
CA PHE A 47 14.05 -1.27 -12.91
C PHE A 47 13.04 -0.93 -11.82
N GLY A 48 12.53 -1.95 -11.13
CA GLY A 48 11.60 -1.78 -10.01
C GLY A 48 12.21 -1.01 -8.83
N VAL A 49 13.50 -1.19 -8.57
CA VAL A 49 14.22 -0.48 -7.50
C VAL A 49 14.29 1.01 -7.83
N HIS A 50 14.74 1.38 -9.04
CA HIS A 50 14.80 2.78 -9.45
C HIS A 50 13.43 3.46 -9.49
N LEU A 51 12.38 2.75 -9.91
CA LEU A 51 11.01 3.26 -9.83
C LEU A 51 10.58 3.53 -8.38
N ALA A 52 10.94 2.65 -7.43
CA ALA A 52 10.67 2.85 -6.02
C ALA A 52 11.45 4.05 -5.47
N GLU A 53 12.74 4.18 -5.78
CA GLU A 53 13.57 5.33 -5.40
C GLU A 53 13.00 6.66 -5.90
N LEU A 54 12.66 6.73 -7.20
CA LEU A 54 12.07 7.93 -7.81
C LEU A 54 10.71 8.27 -7.20
N THR A 55 9.93 7.27 -6.82
CA THR A 55 8.62 7.49 -6.18
C THR A 55 8.76 8.16 -4.81
N ILE A 56 9.73 7.70 -4.00
CA ILE A 56 9.93 8.19 -2.63
C ILE A 56 10.84 9.42 -2.53
N ASP A 57 11.53 9.79 -3.63
CA ASP A 57 12.42 10.94 -3.68
C ASP A 57 11.65 12.26 -3.51
N ARG A 58 11.75 12.87 -2.33
CA ARG A 58 11.04 14.10 -1.98
C ARG A 58 11.53 15.33 -2.74
N GLU A 59 12.78 15.31 -3.19
CA GLU A 59 13.40 16.42 -3.93
C GLU A 59 13.13 16.34 -5.43
N GLY A 60 12.65 15.19 -5.91
CA GLY A 60 12.35 14.93 -7.32
C GLY A 60 11.12 15.68 -7.84
N ALA A 61 11.08 15.90 -9.16
CA ALA A 61 9.97 16.56 -9.83
C ALA A 61 8.66 15.77 -9.68
N LEU A 62 7.60 16.43 -9.21
CA LEU A 62 6.32 15.77 -8.88
C LEU A 62 5.74 14.92 -10.01
N ALA A 63 5.80 15.40 -11.25
CA ALA A 63 5.24 14.69 -12.40
C ALA A 63 5.98 13.35 -12.64
N ILE A 64 7.31 13.33 -12.44
CA ILE A 64 8.13 12.13 -12.55
C ILE A 64 7.79 11.16 -11.42
N ARG A 65 7.67 11.66 -10.18
CA ARG A 65 7.32 10.84 -9.01
C ARG A 65 5.95 10.18 -9.17
N GLN A 66 4.96 10.93 -9.67
CA GLN A 66 3.63 10.41 -9.96
C GLN A 66 3.67 9.34 -11.03
N LEU A 67 4.33 9.61 -12.16
CA LEU A 67 4.44 8.64 -13.26
C LEU A 67 5.20 7.38 -12.82
N ALA A 68 6.33 7.54 -12.12
CA ALA A 68 7.11 6.44 -11.55
C ALA A 68 6.25 5.59 -10.60
N SER A 69 5.43 6.19 -9.75
CA SER A 69 4.55 5.47 -8.83
C SER A 69 3.48 4.63 -9.54
N VAL A 70 2.98 5.11 -10.69
CA VAL A 70 2.00 4.37 -11.50
C VAL A 70 2.67 3.21 -12.22
N ILE A 71 3.86 3.43 -12.80
CA ILE A 71 4.62 2.38 -13.47
C ILE A 71 5.11 1.34 -12.46
N LEU A 72 5.51 1.74 -11.26
CA LEU A 72 5.91 0.82 -10.18
C LEU A 72 4.78 -0.13 -9.81
N LYS A 73 3.55 0.39 -9.68
CA LYS A 73 2.36 -0.44 -9.46
C LYS A 73 2.21 -1.48 -10.59
N GLN A 74 2.31 -1.06 -11.85
CA GLN A 74 2.19 -1.97 -12.99
C GLN A 74 3.33 -3.00 -13.02
N TYR A 75 4.54 -2.60 -12.63
CA TYR A 75 5.69 -3.47 -12.51
C TYR A 75 5.46 -4.55 -11.46
N VAL A 76 4.97 -4.19 -10.26
CA VAL A 76 4.63 -5.17 -9.21
C VAL A 76 3.58 -6.16 -9.71
N GLU A 77 2.50 -5.70 -10.34
CA GLU A 77 1.46 -6.60 -10.88
C GLU A 77 2.01 -7.57 -11.94
N ALA A 78 2.99 -7.14 -12.74
CA ALA A 78 3.50 -7.91 -13.87
C ALA A 78 4.74 -8.75 -13.56
N HIS A 79 5.62 -8.33 -12.65
CA HIS A 79 6.94 -8.92 -12.48
C HIS A 79 7.20 -9.47 -11.07
N TRP A 80 6.31 -9.26 -10.09
CA TRP A 80 6.61 -9.64 -8.71
C TRP A 80 6.67 -11.14 -8.47
N THR A 81 5.77 -11.92 -9.10
CA THR A 81 5.75 -13.38 -8.96
C THR A 81 5.29 -14.05 -10.24
N LEU A 82 5.89 -15.20 -10.56
CA LEU A 82 5.47 -16.06 -11.68
C LEU A 82 4.04 -16.61 -11.53
N HIS A 83 3.47 -16.53 -10.33
CA HIS A 83 2.13 -16.99 -10.00
C HIS A 83 1.05 -15.93 -10.28
N GLY A 84 1.43 -14.71 -10.65
CA GLY A 84 0.49 -13.62 -10.93
C GLY A 84 -0.23 -13.80 -12.27
N GLU A 85 -1.52 -13.46 -12.32
CA GLU A 85 -2.33 -13.60 -13.56
C GLU A 85 -1.80 -12.78 -14.74
N LYS A 86 -1.21 -11.61 -14.45
CA LYS A 86 -0.65 -10.69 -15.45
C LYS A 86 0.87 -10.84 -15.60
N PHE A 87 1.43 -11.97 -15.16
CA PHE A 87 2.87 -12.15 -15.10
C PHE A 87 3.53 -11.98 -16.48
N ARG A 88 4.62 -11.21 -16.50
CA ARG A 88 5.51 -11.00 -17.63
C ARG A 88 6.95 -11.25 -17.14
N PRO A 89 7.74 -12.08 -17.82
CA PRO A 89 9.14 -12.27 -17.44
C PRO A 89 9.97 -10.99 -17.69
N PRO A 90 11.07 -10.76 -16.96
CA PRO A 90 11.60 -11.61 -15.88
C PRO A 90 10.85 -11.43 -14.56
N GLU A 91 10.94 -12.43 -13.67
CA GLU A 91 10.51 -12.25 -12.28
C GLU A 91 11.51 -11.35 -11.54
N THR A 92 10.99 -10.50 -10.66
CA THR A 92 11.78 -9.60 -9.82
C THR A 92 12.71 -10.42 -8.94
N THR A 93 14.02 -10.12 -8.98
CA THR A 93 15.02 -10.83 -8.18
C THR A 93 14.80 -10.63 -6.68
N ASP A 94 15.24 -11.58 -5.85
CA ASP A 94 15.09 -11.47 -4.39
C ASP A 94 15.78 -10.23 -3.81
N ALA A 95 16.93 -9.84 -4.37
CA ALA A 95 17.64 -8.63 -3.99
C ALA A 95 16.81 -7.36 -4.30
N ALA A 96 16.22 -7.29 -5.49
CA ALA A 96 15.34 -6.18 -5.86
C ALA A 96 14.05 -6.16 -5.03
N LYS A 97 13.42 -7.32 -4.77
CA LYS A 97 12.26 -7.42 -3.88
C LYS A 97 12.58 -6.88 -2.49
N ALA A 98 13.69 -7.30 -1.89
CA ALA A 98 14.12 -6.86 -0.56
C ALA A 98 14.32 -5.34 -0.52
N GLU A 99 14.95 -4.75 -1.53
CA GLU A 99 15.20 -3.32 -1.58
C GLU A 99 13.91 -2.51 -1.81
N ILE A 100 13.02 -2.96 -2.70
CA ILE A 100 11.70 -2.33 -2.90
C ILE A 100 10.89 -2.35 -1.60
N ARG A 101 10.88 -3.49 -0.89
CA ARG A 101 10.23 -3.63 0.42
C ARG A 101 10.83 -2.71 1.48
N ARG A 102 12.13 -2.45 1.44
CA ARG A 102 12.80 -1.49 2.33
C ARG A 102 12.42 -0.04 2.01
N LEU A 103 12.30 0.32 0.74
CA LEU A 103 12.06 1.68 0.25
C LEU A 103 10.60 2.13 0.42
N LEU A 104 9.64 1.32 -0.03
CA LEU A 104 8.24 1.71 -0.19
C LEU A 104 7.56 2.26 1.08
N PRO A 105 7.77 1.72 2.29
CA PRO A 105 7.18 2.27 3.50
C PRO A 105 7.49 3.76 3.72
N GLY A 106 8.65 4.23 3.25
CA GLY A 106 9.03 5.65 3.31
C GLY A 106 8.13 6.58 2.50
N GLY A 107 7.41 6.05 1.50
CA GLY A 107 6.45 6.79 0.67
C GLY A 107 5.06 6.95 1.29
N LEU A 108 4.76 6.27 2.40
CA LEU A 108 3.45 6.37 3.07
C LEU A 108 3.24 7.73 3.76
N GLN A 109 4.32 8.42 4.10
CA GLN A 109 4.32 9.78 4.66
C GLN A 109 4.36 10.86 3.57
N GLU A 110 4.13 10.52 2.30
CA GLU A 110 4.10 11.50 1.22
C GLU A 110 2.92 12.46 1.40
N SER A 111 3.18 13.77 1.26
CA SER A 111 2.17 14.84 1.30
C SER A 111 1.14 14.73 0.17
N ILE A 112 1.56 14.35 -1.03
CA ILE A 112 0.70 14.25 -2.20
C ILE A 112 -0.12 12.96 -2.14
N SER A 113 -1.44 13.11 -1.92
CA SER A 113 -2.37 11.98 -1.79
C SER A 113 -2.32 10.98 -2.95
N LYS A 114 -2.08 11.42 -4.18
CA LYS A 114 -2.01 10.53 -5.35
C LYS A 114 -0.80 9.59 -5.29
N VAL A 115 0.38 10.13 -5.00
CA VAL A 115 1.62 9.34 -4.84
C VAL A 115 1.48 8.42 -3.63
N ARG A 116 1.03 8.95 -2.49
CA ARG A 116 0.78 8.17 -1.27
C ARG A 116 -0.17 6.99 -1.51
N SER A 117 -1.25 7.20 -2.28
CA SER A 117 -2.21 6.14 -2.62
C SER A 117 -1.62 5.10 -3.57
N SER A 118 -0.80 5.52 -4.55
CA SER A 118 -0.11 4.59 -5.46
C SER A 118 0.91 3.72 -4.73
N VAL A 119 1.68 4.32 -3.82
CA VAL A 119 2.60 3.59 -2.93
C VAL A 119 1.84 2.59 -2.07
N ALA A 120 0.74 3.03 -1.45
CA ALA A 120 -0.06 2.15 -0.62
C ALA A 120 -0.58 0.92 -1.41
N TYR A 121 -1.07 1.14 -2.64
CA TYR A 121 -1.49 0.05 -3.51
C TYR A 121 -0.34 -0.90 -3.85
N ALA A 122 0.84 -0.39 -4.21
CA ALA A 122 2.01 -1.21 -4.50
C ALA A 122 2.42 -2.06 -3.28
N ILE A 123 2.40 -1.49 -2.07
CA ILE A 123 2.67 -2.24 -0.84
C ILE A 123 1.64 -3.35 -0.63
N SER A 124 0.34 -3.07 -0.81
CA SER A 124 -0.71 -4.08 -0.67
C SER A 124 -0.56 -5.23 -1.67
N ALA A 125 -0.29 -4.91 -2.94
CA ALA A 125 -0.06 -5.91 -3.98
C ALA A 125 1.18 -6.79 -3.70
N ILE A 126 2.25 -6.22 -3.14
CA ILE A 126 3.41 -7.00 -2.69
C ILE A 126 3.03 -7.88 -1.50
N ALA A 127 2.34 -7.30 -0.50
CA ALA A 127 1.97 -7.98 0.72
C ALA A 127 1.08 -9.20 0.47
N HIS A 128 0.24 -9.17 -0.57
CA HIS A 128 -0.57 -10.32 -0.98
C HIS A 128 0.27 -11.59 -1.24
N TRP A 129 1.50 -11.43 -1.76
CA TRP A 129 2.40 -12.53 -2.08
C TRP A 129 3.47 -12.79 -1.01
N ASP A 130 3.98 -11.73 -0.39
CA ASP A 130 5.17 -11.81 0.46
C ASP A 130 4.85 -11.89 1.95
N TRP A 131 3.63 -11.60 2.39
CA TRP A 131 3.26 -11.63 3.81
C TRP A 131 2.53 -12.94 4.17
N PRO A 132 2.85 -13.59 5.32
CA PRO A 132 3.79 -13.16 6.37
C PRO A 132 5.25 -13.62 6.21
N GLU A 133 5.55 -14.57 5.32
CA GLU A 133 6.83 -15.30 5.35
C GLU A 133 8.03 -14.46 4.86
N ALA A 134 7.87 -13.77 3.73
CA ALA A 134 8.96 -13.00 3.10
C ALA A 134 9.03 -11.55 3.61
N TRP A 135 7.93 -11.00 4.13
CA TRP A 135 7.87 -9.64 4.69
C TRP A 135 7.21 -9.57 6.08
N PRO A 136 7.77 -10.26 7.09
CA PRO A 136 7.13 -10.41 8.41
C PRO A 136 6.92 -9.07 9.14
N ASP A 137 7.83 -8.12 8.97
CA ASP A 137 7.80 -6.85 9.69
C ASP A 137 6.77 -5.83 9.17
N LEU A 138 6.08 -6.11 8.05
CA LEU A 138 5.17 -5.18 7.39
C LEU A 138 4.11 -4.63 8.36
N PHE A 139 3.40 -5.51 9.04
CA PHE A 139 2.33 -5.10 9.97
C PHE A 139 2.87 -4.33 11.17
N GLY A 140 4.04 -4.72 11.70
CA GLY A 140 4.70 -3.96 12.75
C GLY A 140 4.99 -2.51 12.34
N HIS A 141 5.41 -2.29 11.08
CA HIS A 141 5.60 -0.94 10.54
C HIS A 141 4.27 -0.19 10.36
N LEU A 142 3.22 -0.84 9.85
CA LEU A 142 1.91 -0.21 9.66
C LEU A 142 1.30 0.22 11.01
N MET A 143 1.43 -0.58 12.07
CA MET A 143 0.90 -0.22 13.39
C MET A 143 1.65 0.95 14.03
N LYS A 144 2.98 1.00 13.87
CA LYS A 144 3.77 2.18 14.26
C LYS A 144 3.36 3.42 13.48
N ALA A 145 3.10 3.27 12.18
CA ALA A 145 2.63 4.36 11.32
C ALA A 145 1.28 4.93 11.78
N LEU A 146 0.34 4.06 12.18
CA LEU A 146 -0.99 4.45 12.67
C LEU A 146 -0.98 5.21 14.00
N THR A 147 0.05 4.99 14.81
CA THR A 147 0.23 5.63 16.12
C THR A 147 1.27 6.76 16.10
N SER A 148 1.79 7.11 14.92
CA SER A 148 2.87 8.08 14.76
C SER A 148 2.48 9.54 15.04
N GLY A 149 1.18 9.87 14.96
CA GLY A 149 0.68 11.25 15.00
C GLY A 149 0.85 12.04 13.69
N ASP A 150 1.55 11.49 12.68
CA ASP A 150 1.66 12.09 11.35
C ASP A 150 0.42 11.73 10.52
N GLY A 151 -0.39 12.74 10.18
CA GLY A 151 -1.63 12.53 9.43
C GLY A 151 -1.45 11.92 8.03
N ASN A 152 -0.35 12.22 7.34
CA ASN A 152 -0.06 11.62 6.03
C ASN A 152 0.31 10.15 6.20
N LEU A 153 1.24 9.86 7.12
CA LEU A 153 1.70 8.50 7.39
C LEU A 153 0.55 7.60 7.87
N VAL A 154 -0.29 8.11 8.77
CA VAL A 154 -1.52 7.44 9.23
C VAL A 154 -2.42 7.15 8.03
N HIS A 155 -2.75 8.15 7.21
CA HIS A 155 -3.58 7.95 6.03
C HIS A 155 -2.98 6.94 5.04
N GLY A 156 -1.67 6.96 4.83
CA GLY A 156 -0.96 6.01 3.98
C GLY A 156 -1.09 4.58 4.51
N ALA A 157 -0.78 4.36 5.79
CA ALA A 157 -0.87 3.05 6.42
C ALA A 157 -2.30 2.50 6.43
N MET A 158 -3.30 3.34 6.67
CA MET A 158 -4.71 2.96 6.57
C MET A 158 -5.10 2.52 5.17
N ARG A 159 -4.56 3.20 4.15
CA ARG A 159 -4.82 2.82 2.76
C ARG A 159 -4.24 1.45 2.45
N VAL A 160 -3.01 1.17 2.90
CA VAL A 160 -2.39 -0.17 2.75
C VAL A 160 -3.26 -1.25 3.38
N LEU A 161 -3.70 -1.06 4.62
CA LEU A 161 -4.53 -2.03 5.32
C LEU A 161 -5.87 -2.26 4.63
N THR A 162 -6.50 -1.18 4.15
CA THR A 162 -7.79 -1.27 3.44
C THR A 162 -7.66 -2.08 2.16
N GLU A 163 -6.64 -1.82 1.34
CA GLU A 163 -6.44 -2.57 0.09
C GLU A 163 -5.97 -4.00 0.38
N PHE A 164 -5.10 -4.21 1.37
CA PHE A 164 -4.66 -5.55 1.76
C PHE A 164 -5.85 -6.42 2.20
N CYS A 165 -6.73 -5.92 3.07
CA CYS A 165 -7.89 -6.68 3.54
C CYS A 165 -8.89 -7.04 2.43
N ARG A 166 -8.90 -6.30 1.31
CA ARG A 166 -9.71 -6.65 0.12
C ARG A 166 -9.14 -7.82 -0.66
N GLU A 167 -7.83 -8.01 -0.60
CA GLU A 167 -7.11 -9.06 -1.33
C GLU A 167 -6.86 -10.31 -0.47
N VAL A 168 -7.08 -10.23 0.85
CA VAL A 168 -7.01 -11.39 1.75
C VAL A 168 -8.16 -12.34 1.47
N THR A 169 -7.80 -13.55 1.07
CA THR A 169 -8.75 -14.65 0.85
C THR A 169 -9.27 -15.23 2.16
N ASP A 170 -10.39 -15.95 2.08
CA ASP A 170 -11.00 -16.70 3.18
C ASP A 170 -10.06 -17.76 3.79
N ILE A 171 -9.12 -18.27 2.99
CA ILE A 171 -8.07 -19.20 3.40
C ILE A 171 -6.99 -18.50 4.24
N GLN A 172 -6.60 -17.29 3.85
CA GLN A 172 -5.58 -16.50 4.56
C GLN A 172 -6.14 -15.85 5.83
N MET A 173 -7.44 -15.59 5.86
CA MET A 173 -8.12 -14.83 6.92
C MET A 173 -7.88 -15.35 8.35
N PRO A 174 -7.93 -16.66 8.66
CA PRO A 174 -7.71 -17.17 10.01
C PRO A 174 -6.28 -16.92 10.54
N HIS A 175 -5.31 -16.73 9.65
CA HIS A 175 -3.93 -16.42 10.00
C HIS A 175 -3.71 -14.90 10.13
N VAL A 176 -4.42 -14.13 9.29
CA VAL A 176 -4.36 -12.67 9.24
C VAL A 176 -5.09 -12.03 10.43
N ALA A 177 -6.34 -12.43 10.67
CA ALA A 177 -7.23 -11.79 11.62
C ALA A 177 -6.69 -11.72 13.06
N PRO A 178 -6.07 -12.78 13.65
CA PRO A 178 -5.52 -12.72 15.00
C PRO A 178 -4.38 -11.71 15.18
N VAL A 179 -3.67 -11.37 14.09
CA VAL A 179 -2.57 -10.40 14.11
C VAL A 179 -3.11 -8.98 13.93
N ILE A 180 -4.04 -8.80 12.99
CA ILE A 180 -4.59 -7.48 12.64
C ILE A 180 -5.57 -6.97 13.70
N LEU A 181 -6.52 -7.80 14.14
CA LEU A 181 -7.65 -7.37 14.95
C LEU A 181 -7.24 -6.75 16.30
N PRO A 182 -6.27 -7.30 17.07
CA PRO A 182 -5.86 -6.70 18.33
C PRO A 182 -5.27 -5.29 18.14
N GLU A 183 -4.48 -5.09 17.10
CA GLU A 183 -3.86 -3.80 16.82
C GLU A 183 -4.88 -2.77 16.30
N MET A 184 -5.82 -3.21 15.45
CA MET A 184 -6.96 -2.40 15.06
C MET A 184 -7.83 -1.99 16.26
N TYR A 185 -8.04 -2.90 17.22
CA TYR A 185 -8.81 -2.63 18.43
C TYR A 185 -8.13 -1.60 19.34
N LYS A 186 -6.79 -1.63 19.47
CA LYS A 186 -6.03 -0.59 20.18
C LYS A 186 -6.25 0.77 19.55
N ILE A 187 -6.18 0.87 18.23
CA ILE A 187 -6.43 2.13 17.52
C ILE A 187 -7.87 2.59 17.76
N PHE A 188 -8.86 1.69 17.66
CA PHE A 188 -10.27 2.02 17.87
C PHE A 188 -10.55 2.63 19.26
N ILE A 189 -9.94 2.08 20.33
CA ILE A 189 -10.13 2.60 21.69
C ILE A 189 -9.46 3.96 21.89
N HIS A 190 -8.33 4.21 21.22
CA HIS A 190 -7.53 5.42 21.40
C HIS A 190 -7.82 6.52 20.37
N ALA A 191 -8.67 6.26 19.36
CA ALA A 191 -8.97 7.19 18.29
C ALA A 191 -10.01 8.24 18.72
N GLU A 192 -9.58 9.47 18.95
CA GLU A 192 -10.47 10.64 19.00
C GLU A 192 -10.99 11.08 17.62
N VAL A 193 -10.53 10.45 16.53
CA VAL A 193 -10.66 10.96 15.14
C VAL A 193 -11.59 10.09 14.29
N CYS A 194 -12.75 10.62 13.89
CA CYS A 194 -13.78 9.97 13.06
C CYS A 194 -13.28 9.28 11.77
N LEU A 195 -12.17 9.72 11.17
CA LEU A 195 -11.62 9.11 9.94
C LEU A 195 -11.03 7.71 10.17
N GLN A 196 -10.52 7.40 11.37
CA GLN A 196 -10.03 6.06 11.72
C GLN A 196 -11.13 5.02 11.86
N MET A 197 -12.32 5.51 12.15
CA MET A 197 -13.51 4.77 12.46
C MET A 197 -14.27 4.31 11.20
N LEU A 198 -14.22 5.09 10.11
CA LEU A 198 -14.76 4.71 8.80
C LEU A 198 -13.91 3.63 8.11
N CYS A 199 -12.59 3.69 8.25
CA CYS A 199 -11.68 2.66 7.74
C CYS A 199 -11.85 1.34 8.50
N TYR A 200 -12.08 1.43 9.82
CA TYR A 200 -12.39 0.29 10.67
C TYR A 200 -13.67 -0.45 10.21
N LEU A 201 -14.72 0.29 9.87
CA LEU A 201 -15.92 -0.25 9.24
C LEU A 201 -15.62 -0.91 7.89
N SER A 202 -14.84 -0.27 7.00
CA SER A 202 -14.53 -0.85 5.69
C SER A 202 -13.68 -2.14 5.78
N VAL A 203 -12.76 -2.21 6.74
CA VAL A 203 -11.97 -3.41 6.99
C VAL A 203 -12.85 -4.48 7.59
N ILE A 204 -13.69 -4.17 8.59
CA ILE A 204 -14.65 -5.14 9.14
C ILE A 204 -15.65 -5.60 8.10
N GLU A 205 -16.17 -4.73 7.24
CA GLU A 205 -17.05 -5.10 6.14
C GLU A 205 -16.36 -6.03 5.15
N ALA A 206 -15.11 -5.75 4.79
CA ALA A 206 -14.32 -6.65 3.95
C ALA A 206 -14.09 -8.01 4.64
N LEU A 207 -13.67 -8.01 5.90
CA LEU A 207 -13.49 -9.22 6.71
C LEU A 207 -14.81 -10.02 6.80
N CYS A 208 -15.93 -9.36 7.11
CA CYS A 208 -17.25 -9.96 7.23
C CYS A 208 -17.79 -10.47 5.89
N ALA A 209 -17.50 -9.80 4.77
CA ALA A 209 -17.87 -10.27 3.43
C ALA A 209 -17.13 -11.57 3.08
N THR A 210 -15.82 -11.64 3.34
CA THR A 210 -14.99 -12.83 3.11
C THR A 210 -15.34 -13.99 4.05
N LEU A 211 -15.79 -13.70 5.29
CA LEU A 211 -16.31 -14.72 6.21
C LEU A 211 -17.76 -15.12 5.90
N GLY A 212 -18.51 -14.25 5.24
CA GLY A 212 -19.89 -14.49 4.81
C GLY A 212 -20.01 -15.53 3.69
N THR A 213 -18.94 -15.76 2.93
CA THR A 213 -18.82 -16.80 1.90
C THR A 213 -18.33 -18.15 2.43
N LEU A 214 -17.82 -18.20 3.67
CA LEU A 214 -17.51 -19.45 4.36
C LEU A 214 -18.78 -20.04 5.00
N ASP A 215 -18.88 -21.38 4.92
CA ASP A 215 -19.96 -22.27 5.36
C ASP A 215 -20.84 -21.73 6.53
N PRO A 216 -22.19 -21.75 6.44
CA PRO A 216 -23.10 -21.17 7.43
C PRO A 216 -23.01 -21.73 8.86
N GLU A 217 -22.29 -22.84 9.09
CA GLU A 217 -22.24 -23.54 10.38
C GLU A 217 -21.11 -23.12 11.33
N ARG A 218 -20.16 -22.25 10.92
CA ARG A 218 -19.06 -21.84 11.82
C ARG A 218 -19.44 -20.66 12.71
N ASP A 219 -19.33 -20.90 14.02
CA ASP A 219 -19.53 -20.00 15.18
C ASP A 219 -18.80 -18.62 15.07
N CYS A 220 -17.83 -18.51 14.18
CA CYS A 220 -17.09 -17.28 13.87
C CYS A 220 -18.00 -16.18 13.28
N ARG A 221 -19.04 -16.57 12.51
CA ARG A 221 -19.97 -15.62 11.90
C ARG A 221 -20.69 -14.81 12.97
N THR A 222 -21.20 -15.46 14.02
CA THR A 222 -21.90 -14.86 15.16
C THR A 222 -21.03 -13.89 15.93
N HIS A 223 -19.77 -14.27 16.21
CA HIS A 223 -18.83 -13.40 16.92
C HIS A 223 -18.47 -12.14 16.12
N LEU A 224 -18.33 -12.23 14.79
CA LEU A 224 -18.00 -11.09 13.95
C LEU A 224 -19.21 -10.21 13.60
N THR A 225 -20.42 -10.75 13.46
CA THR A 225 -21.63 -9.90 13.42
C THR A 225 -21.88 -9.24 14.76
N LEU A 226 -21.65 -9.92 15.89
CA LEU A 226 -21.74 -9.29 17.21
C LEU A 226 -20.64 -8.23 17.39
N PHE A 227 -19.43 -8.47 16.92
CA PHE A 227 -18.36 -7.48 16.92
C PHE A 227 -18.77 -6.28 16.06
N SER A 228 -19.15 -6.50 14.79
CA SER A 228 -19.64 -5.46 13.86
C SER A 228 -20.82 -4.67 14.43
N CYS A 229 -21.83 -5.32 15.02
CA CYS A 229 -22.97 -4.68 15.67
C CYS A 229 -22.58 -3.90 16.93
N THR A 230 -21.69 -4.45 17.75
CA THR A 230 -21.17 -3.78 18.97
C THR A 230 -20.33 -2.57 18.61
N LEU A 231 -19.56 -2.67 17.53
CA LEU A 231 -18.71 -1.59 17.02
C LEU A 231 -19.52 -0.53 16.31
N SER A 232 -20.54 -0.90 15.53
CA SER A 232 -21.49 0.04 14.95
C SER A 232 -22.29 0.76 16.03
N SER A 233 -22.72 0.06 17.08
CA SER A 233 -23.42 0.65 18.23
C SER A 233 -22.52 1.58 19.05
N ASN A 234 -21.30 1.16 19.36
CA ASN A 234 -20.29 2.00 20.04
C ASN A 234 -19.83 3.15 19.15
N PHE A 235 -19.85 2.97 17.82
CA PHE A 235 -19.54 4.02 16.86
C PHE A 235 -20.59 5.10 16.87
N VAL A 236 -21.85 4.72 16.74
CA VAL A 236 -22.99 5.63 16.82
C VAL A 236 -23.02 6.34 18.18
N ALA A 237 -22.74 5.63 19.27
CA ALA A 237 -22.65 6.22 20.61
C ALA A 237 -21.48 7.21 20.75
N GLY A 238 -20.30 6.89 20.21
CA GLY A 238 -19.12 7.77 20.23
C GLY A 238 -19.32 9.05 19.40
N VAL A 239 -19.93 8.95 18.22
CA VAL A 239 -20.28 10.10 17.36
C VAL A 239 -21.35 10.97 18.01
N GLN A 240 -22.36 10.39 18.66
CA GLN A 240 -23.37 11.11 19.44
C GLN A 240 -22.77 11.84 20.65
N HIS A 241 -21.77 11.25 21.30
CA HIS A 241 -21.07 11.86 22.43
C HIS A 241 -20.17 13.03 22.00
N GLN A 242 -19.45 12.93 20.88
CA GLN A 242 -18.65 14.04 20.35
C GLN A 242 -19.51 15.19 19.79
N ASN A 243 -20.66 14.91 19.17
CA ASN A 243 -21.60 15.96 18.75
C ASN A 243 -22.19 16.73 19.95
N LYS A 244 -22.35 16.07 21.11
CA LYS A 244 -22.73 16.77 22.37
C LYS A 244 -21.61 17.65 22.92
N ILE A 245 -20.34 17.21 22.83
CA ILE A 245 -19.19 17.99 23.30
C ILE A 245 -18.92 19.20 22.39
N SER A 246 -19.11 19.08 21.07
CA SER A 246 -18.96 20.20 20.12
C SER A 246 -20.08 21.25 20.27
N CYS A 247 -21.31 20.82 20.61
CA CYS A 247 -22.42 21.73 20.87
C CYS A 247 -22.30 22.48 22.22
N CYS A 248 -21.58 21.92 23.20
CA CYS A 248 -21.31 22.58 24.49
C CYS A 248 -20.12 23.56 24.47
N ARG A 249 -19.43 23.73 23.32
CA ARG A 249 -18.34 24.73 23.16
C ARG A 249 -18.78 26.01 22.43
N HIS A 250 -20.08 26.17 22.15
CA HIS A 250 -20.66 27.37 21.52
C HIS A 250 -21.76 28.04 22.37
N PHE A 251 -21.73 27.88 23.69
CA PHE A 251 -22.44 28.73 24.64
C PHE A 251 -21.53 29.17 25.77
#